data_AF-A0A379VP17-F1
#
_entry.id   AF-A0A379VP17-F1
#
_cell.length_a   1.000
_cell.length_b   1.000
_cell.length_c   1.000
_cell.angle_alpha   90.00
_cell.angle_beta   90.00
_cell.angle_gamma   90.00
#
_symmetry.space_group_name_H-M   'P 1'
#
loop_
_entity.id
_entity.type
_entity.pdbx_description
1 polymer ?
#
loop_
_entity_poly.entity_id
_entity_poly.type
_entity_poly.pdbx_seq_one_letter_code
_entity_poly.pdbx_strand_id
1 'polypeptide(L)' 'MLNHSENGSMNNALGLVETKGLVGAIEAADAMVKSANVQLVGYEKIGSGLVTVIGSRRCRRG' A
#
# COMPACT_ATOMS: atom_id res chain seq x y z
N MET A 1 -14.23 -25.13 -12.45
CA MET A 1 -14.06 -24.50 -11.13
C MET A 1 -12.59 -24.59 -10.73
N LEU A 2 -11.71 -23.86 -11.42
CA LEU A 2 -10.33 -23.77 -10.95
C LEU A 2 -10.31 -22.72 -9.85
N ASN A 3 -10.09 -23.17 -8.62
CA ASN A 3 -9.67 -22.30 -7.53
C ASN A 3 -8.33 -21.68 -7.94
N HIS A 4 -8.39 -20.56 -8.64
CA HIS A 4 -7.29 -19.61 -8.63
C HIS A 4 -7.33 -18.92 -7.27
N SER A 5 -6.91 -19.66 -6.23
CA SER A 5 -6.27 -19.03 -5.09
C SER A 5 -5.03 -18.36 -5.66
N GLU A 6 -5.15 -17.07 -6.01
CA GLU A 6 -4.04 -16.23 -6.44
C GLU A 6 -3.10 -16.06 -5.24
N ASN A 7 -2.33 -17.12 -4.95
CA ASN A 7 -1.12 -17.02 -4.14
C ASN A 7 -0.08 -16.33 -5.03
N GLY A 8 -0.27 -15.02 -5.19
CA GLY A 8 0.43 -14.19 -6.15
C GLY A 8 1.90 -14.02 -5.78
N SER A 9 2.72 -15.01 -6.12
CA SER A 9 4.11 -14.74 -6.50
C SER A 9 4.11 -14.04 -7.86
N MET A 10 3.63 -12.80 -7.90
CA MET A 10 3.41 -12.04 -9.14
C MET A 10 3.82 -10.60 -8.89
N ASN A 11 5.13 -10.29 -9.08
CA ASN A 11 5.78 -8.97 -8.99
C ASN A 11 4.79 -7.81 -8.72
N ASN A 12 4.31 -7.67 -7.50
CA ASN A 12 3.58 -6.48 -7.10
C ASN A 12 4.62 -5.55 -6.50
N ALA A 13 4.71 -4.33 -7.04
CA ALA A 13 5.54 -3.32 -6.42
C ALA A 13 4.81 -2.84 -5.17
N LEU A 14 5.50 -2.90 -4.04
CA LEU A 14 5.01 -2.37 -2.78
C LEU A 14 5.53 -0.94 -2.58
N GLY A 15 4.69 -0.08 -2.06
CA GLY A 15 5.02 1.28 -1.65
C GLY A 15 4.70 1.47 -0.17
N LEU A 16 5.61 2.11 0.57
CA LEU A 16 5.49 2.36 1.99
C LEU A 16 5.70 3.86 2.24
N VAL A 17 4.82 4.47 3.04
CA VAL A 17 4.97 5.86 3.48
C VAL A 17 4.78 5.92 5.00
N GLU A 18 5.82 6.36 5.71
CA GLU A 18 5.79 6.53 7.16
C GLU A 18 5.58 8.01 7.51
N THR A 19 4.68 8.27 8.46
CA THR A 19 4.33 9.61 8.91
C THR A 19 4.26 9.69 10.43
N LYS A 20 4.39 10.91 10.96
CA LYS A 20 4.11 11.22 12.36
C LYS A 20 2.62 11.57 12.49
N GLY A 21 1.88 10.70 13.17
CA GLY A 21 0.46 10.85 13.46
C GLY A 21 -0.44 10.34 12.33
N LEU A 22 -1.71 10.10 12.68
CA LEU A 22 -2.68 9.51 11.76
C LEU A 22 -3.09 10.46 10.63
N VAL A 23 -3.07 11.78 10.87
CA VAL A 23 -3.50 12.78 9.87
C VAL A 23 -2.61 12.73 8.63
N GLY A 24 -1.28 12.80 8.82
CA GLY A 24 -0.34 12.71 7.70
C GLY A 24 -0.40 11.35 6.98
N ALA A 25 -0.69 10.26 7.70
CA ALA A 25 -0.90 8.96 7.08
C ALA A 25 -2.12 8.95 6.15
N ILE A 26 -3.23 9.56 6.57
CA ILE A 26 -4.44 9.65 5.73
C ILE A 26 -4.18 10.49 4.48
N GLU A 27 -3.50 11.63 4.62
CA GLU A 27 -3.12 12.48 3.47
C GLU A 27 -2.20 11.74 2.49
N ALA A 28 -1.22 10.99 3.01
CA ALA A 28 -0.34 10.17 2.19
C ALA A 28 -1.13 9.07 1.45
N ALA A 29 -2.10 8.45 2.10
CA ALA A 29 -2.94 7.42 1.50
C ALA A 29 -3.80 8.01 0.36
N ASP A 30 -4.42 9.17 0.58
CA ASP A 30 -5.22 9.89 -0.43
C ASP A 30 -4.37 10.32 -1.64
N ALA A 31 -3.18 10.88 -1.39
CA ALA A 31 -2.25 11.24 -2.45
C ALA A 31 -1.76 10.00 -3.24
N MET A 32 -1.50 8.88 -2.56
CA MET A 32 -1.02 7.64 -3.16
C MET A 32 -2.03 7.05 -4.16
N VAL A 33 -3.30 6.94 -3.78
CA VAL A 33 -4.34 6.39 -4.67
C VAL A 33 -4.74 7.33 -5.80
N LYS A 34 -4.55 8.65 -5.62
CA LYS A 34 -4.79 9.64 -6.69
C LYS A 34 -3.66 9.69 -7.71
N SER A 35 -2.43 9.37 -7.32
CA SER A 35 -1.24 9.50 -8.17
C SER A 35 -1.11 8.39 -9.21
N ALA A 36 -1.59 7.19 -8.90
CA ALA A 36 -1.51 6.04 -9.80
C ALA A 36 -2.54 4.97 -9.42
N ASN A 37 -2.71 3.96 -10.29
CA ASN A 37 -3.51 2.78 -10.00
C ASN A 37 -2.81 1.90 -8.94
N VAL A 38 -2.89 2.32 -7.68
CA VAL A 38 -2.35 1.66 -6.49
C VAL A 38 -3.54 1.21 -5.64
N GLN A 39 -3.48 -0.01 -5.12
CA GLN A 39 -4.41 -0.50 -4.12
C GLN A 39 -3.81 -0.28 -2.73
N LEU A 40 -4.54 0.42 -1.87
CA LEU A 40 -4.21 0.50 -0.44
C LEU A 40 -4.37 -0.89 0.17
N VAL A 41 -3.28 -1.41 0.73
CA VAL A 41 -3.24 -2.70 1.43
C VAL A 41 -3.65 -2.53 2.88
N GLY A 42 -3.19 -1.44 3.51
CA GLY A 42 -3.51 -1.14 4.90
C GLY A 42 -2.63 -0.04 5.48
N TYR A 43 -2.74 0.17 6.78
CA TYR A 43 -1.86 1.02 7.54
C TYR A 43 -1.50 0.35 8.87
N GLU A 44 -0.27 0.53 9.32
CA GLU A 44 0.25 -0.06 10.56
C GLU A 44 0.69 1.03 11.53
N LYS A 45 0.35 0.86 12.81
CA LYS A 45 0.79 1.74 13.89
C LYS A 45 1.95 1.06 14.60
N ILE A 46 3.15 1.59 14.40
CA ILE A 46 4.39 0.96 14.91
C ILE A 46 4.80 1.46 16.30
N GLY A 47 4.17 2.53 16.79
CA GLY A 47 4.44 3.14 18.10
C GLY A 47 5.08 4.53 17.98
N SER A 48 5.27 5.22 19.11
CA SER A 48 5.86 6.58 19.15
C SER A 48 5.17 7.62 18.26
N GLY A 49 3.86 7.42 18.01
CA GLY A 49 3.09 8.26 17.10
C GLY A 49 3.42 8.04 15.61
N LEU A 50 4.19 7.01 15.24
CA LEU A 50 4.47 6.67 13.85
C LEU A 50 3.38 5.77 13.27
N VAL A 51 2.99 6.08 12.04
CA VAL A 51 2.02 5.34 11.26
C VAL A 51 2.58 5.11 9.86
N THR A 52 2.55 3.87 9.38
CA THR A 52 2.96 3.51 8.03
C THR A 52 1.74 3.17 7.19
N VAL A 53 1.67 3.71 5.98
CA VAL A 53 0.68 3.34 4.97
C VAL A 53 1.33 2.42 3.95
N ILE A 54 0.64 1.35 3.59
CA ILE A 54 1.10 0.30 2.68
C ILE A 54 0.22 0.29 1.44
N GLY A 55 0.83 0.45 0.28
CA GLY A 55 0.19 0.34 -1.03
C GLY A 55 0.82 -0.76 -1.87
N SER A 56 0.02 -1.35 -2.76
CA SER A 56 0.50 -2.31 -3.76
C SER A 56 0.04 -1.91 -5.15
N ARG A 57 0.88 -2.12 -6.14
CA ARG A 57 0.53 -1.93 -7.55
C ARG A 57 1.09 -3.08 -8.37
N ARG A 58 0.37 -3.45 -9.43
CA ARG A 58 0.87 -4.45 -10.38
C ARG A 58 2.14 -3.92 -11.05
N CYS A 59 3.29 -4.56 -10.81
CA CYS A 59 4.51 -4.24 -11.55
C CYS A 59 4.37 -4.89 -12.92
N ARG A 60 4.22 -4.06 -13.96
CA ARG A 60 4.18 -4.56 -15.33
C ARG A 60 5.62 -4.89 -15.73
N ARG A 61 5.93 -6.18 -15.95
CA ARG A 61 7.19 -6.56 -16.61
C ARG A 61 7.13 -6.00 -18.03
N GLY A 62 8.12 -5.16 -18.37
CA GLY A 62 8.45 -4.85 -19.76
C GLY A 62 9.01 -6.06 -20.46
#